data_AF-A0A962WIP9-F1
#
_entry.id   AF-A0A962WIP9-F1
#
_cell.length_a   1.000
_cell.length_b   1.000
_cell.length_c   1.000
_cell.angle_alpha   90.00
_cell.angle_beta   90.00
_cell.angle_gamma   90.00
#
_symmetry.space_group_name_H-M   'P 1'
#
loop_
_entity.id
_entity.type
_entity.pdbx_description
1 polymer ?
#
loop_
_entity_poly.entity_id
_entity_poly.type
_entity_poly.pdbx_seq_one_letter_code
_entity_poly.pdbx_strand_id
1 'polypeptide(L)'
;KPELEIYADDVKCSHGATIGQLDESMLFYLRSRGIPAPMARAMLTHGFGQDIIERMELAPIKAFIADTLLDSLPHANELRSIMS
;
A
#
# COMPACT_ATOMS: atom_id res chain seq x y z
N LYS A 1 -6.78 -26.16 -24.77
CA LYS A 1 -7.94 -26.67 -24.00
C LYS A 1 -7.40 -27.58 -22.89
N PRO A 2 -7.41 -27.13 -21.64
CA PRO A 2 -7.53 -28.06 -20.53
C PRO A 2 -8.75 -27.72 -19.67
N GLU A 3 -9.45 -28.78 -19.30
CA GLU A 3 -10.70 -28.81 -18.56
C GLU A 3 -10.44 -28.74 -17.05
N LEU A 4 -11.50 -28.36 -16.34
CA LEU A 4 -11.58 -28.14 -14.91
C LEU A 4 -11.97 -29.47 -14.22
N GLU A 5 -11.23 -29.91 -13.21
CA GLU A 5 -11.73 -30.87 -12.22
C GLU A 5 -11.32 -30.43 -10.81
N ILE A 6 -12.33 -29.99 -10.04
CA ILE A 6 -12.24 -29.57 -8.65
C ILE A 6 -12.54 -30.80 -7.79
N TYR A 7 -11.57 -31.24 -6.99
CA TYR A 7 -11.78 -32.19 -5.91
C TYR A 7 -10.93 -31.78 -4.70
N ALA A 8 -11.50 -30.95 -3.82
CA ALA A 8 -11.12 -30.90 -2.41
C ALA A 8 -12.16 -30.10 -1.63
N ASP A 9 -12.81 -30.80 -0.72
CA ASP A 9 -13.77 -30.34 0.26
C ASP A 9 -13.24 -29.20 1.14
N ASP A 10 -14.12 -28.23 1.37
CA ASP A 10 -14.28 -27.48 2.61
C ASP A 10 -13.02 -26.97 3.33
N VAL A 11 -12.17 -26.26 2.59
CA VAL A 11 -11.30 -25.24 3.18
C VAL A 11 -11.80 -23.87 2.77
N LYS A 12 -12.41 -23.14 3.72
CA LYS A 12 -12.41 -21.67 3.70
C LYS A 12 -10.96 -21.20 3.85
N CYS A 13 -10.16 -21.37 2.81
CA CYS A 13 -9.03 -20.50 2.58
C CYS A 13 -9.60 -19.16 2.12
N SER A 14 -9.68 -18.21 3.05
CA SER A 14 -9.70 -16.80 2.71
C SER A 14 -8.40 -16.47 1.96
N HIS A 15 -8.35 -16.76 0.66
CA HIS A 15 -7.50 -16.02 -0.26
C HIS A 15 -8.13 -14.63 -0.38
N GLY A 16 -7.97 -13.82 0.67
CA GLY A 16 -8.30 -12.41 0.63
C GLY A 16 -7.32 -11.74 -0.31
N ALA A 17 -7.56 -11.83 -1.62
CA ALA A 17 -7.09 -10.80 -2.53
C ALA A 17 -7.94 -9.57 -2.24
N THR A 18 -7.58 -8.82 -1.20
CA THR A 18 -8.14 -7.49 -1.02
C THR A 18 -7.66 -6.68 -2.22
N ILE A 19 -8.54 -6.44 -3.19
CA ILE A 19 -8.36 -5.33 -4.12
C ILE A 19 -8.41 -4.10 -3.22
N GLY A 20 -7.23 -3.64 -2.79
CA GLY A 20 -7.06 -2.53 -1.85
C GLY A 20 -7.45 -1.23 -2.53
N GLN A 21 -8.75 -1.01 -2.69
CA GLN A 21 -9.27 0.35 -2.80
C GLN A 21 -8.75 1.08 -1.56
N LEU A 22 -8.20 2.26 -1.78
CA LEU A 22 -7.74 3.10 -0.69
C LEU A 22 -8.90 3.32 0.28
N ASP A 23 -8.66 3.18 1.59
CA ASP A 23 -9.71 3.37 2.59
C ASP A 23 -10.34 4.76 2.43
N GLU A 24 -11.59 4.79 1.95
CA GLU A 24 -12.30 6.04 1.63
C GLU A 24 -12.54 6.89 2.88
N SER A 25 -12.66 6.27 4.06
CA SER A 25 -12.82 6.98 5.33
C SER A 25 -11.53 7.69 5.72
N MET A 26 -10.38 7.04 5.51
CA MET A 26 -9.06 7.63 5.72
C MET A 26 -8.78 8.74 4.70
N LEU A 27 -9.16 8.53 3.44
CA LEU A 27 -9.07 9.55 2.40
C LEU A 27 -9.94 10.77 2.74
N PHE A 28 -11.18 10.55 3.18
CA PHE A 28 -12.08 11.61 3.63
C PHE A 28 -11.51 12.35 4.84
N TYR A 29 -10.97 11.62 5.82
CA TYR A 29 -10.36 12.21 7.01
C TYR A 29 -9.19 13.14 6.66
N LEU A 30 -8.24 12.66 5.84
CA LEU A 30 -7.12 13.48 5.38
C LEU A 30 -7.58 14.72 4.61
N ARG A 31 -8.58 14.55 3.73
CA ARG A 31 -9.16 15.67 2.97
C ARG A 31 -9.88 16.67 3.87
N SER A 32 -10.55 16.23 4.93
CA SER A 32 -11.21 17.11 5.90
C SER A 32 -10.22 18.00 6.67
N ARG A 33 -8.96 17.56 6.77
CA ARG A 33 -7.84 18.32 7.34
C ARG A 33 -7.16 19.25 6.34
N GLY A 34 -7.72 19.41 5.14
CA GLY A 34 -7.19 20.28 4.09
C GLY A 34 -6.13 19.64 3.21
N ILE A 35 -5.86 18.33 3.34
CA ILE A 35 -4.88 17.65 2.50
C ILE A 35 -5.50 17.40 1.12
N PRO A 36 -4.86 17.85 0.02
CA PRO A 36 -5.36 17.62 -1.33
C PRO A 36 -5.53 16.13 -1.63
N ALA A 37 -6.56 15.77 -2.39
CA ALA A 37 -6.84 14.37 -2.71
C ALA A 37 -5.65 13.60 -3.34
N PRO A 38 -4.84 14.19 -4.26
CA PRO A 38 -3.64 13.53 -4.77
C PRO A 38 -2.62 13.21 -3.68
N MET A 39 -2.41 14.14 -2.75
CA MET A 39 -1.50 13.99 -1.62
C MET A 39 -1.98 12.93 -0.64
N ALA A 40 -3.25 12.98 -0.26
CA ALA A 40 -3.85 12.03 0.66
C ALA A 40 -3.76 10.59 0.13
N ARG A 41 -3.92 10.40 -1.19
CA ARG A 41 -3.69 9.11 -1.83
C ARG A 41 -2.24 8.67 -1.74
N ALA A 42 -1.30 9.57 -2.04
CA ALA A 42 0.13 9.26 -1.98
C ALA A 42 0.56 8.87 -0.55
N MET A 43 0.06 9.58 0.48
CA MET A 43 0.29 9.27 1.89
C MET A 43 -0.21 7.87 2.28
N LEU A 44 -1.44 7.54 1.88
CA LEU A 44 -2.05 6.26 2.23
C LEU A 44 -1.37 5.09 1.49
N THR A 45 -1.00 5.27 0.23
CA THR A 45 -0.20 4.28 -0.52
C THR A 45 1.19 4.10 0.08
N HIS A 46 1.85 5.18 0.48
CA HIS A 46 3.15 5.13 1.15
C HIS A 46 3.05 4.35 2.48
N GLY A 47 2.08 4.68 3.33
CA GLY A 47 1.87 3.99 4.61
C GLY A 47 1.64 2.49 4.43
N PHE A 48 0.79 2.11 3.47
CA PHE A 48 0.57 0.69 3.15
C PHE A 48 1.85 -0.03 2.72
N GLY A 49 2.68 0.60 1.87
CA GLY A 49 3.95 0.02 1.45
C GLY A 49 4.98 -0.05 2.58
N GLN A 50 5.05 0.97 3.43
CA GLN A 50 5.93 0.98 4.60
C GLN A 50 5.59 -0.15 5.56
N ASP A 51 4.32 -0.40 5.87
CA ASP A 51 3.90 -1.49 6.76
C ASP A 51 4.38 -2.87 6.28
N ILE A 52 4.54 -3.05 4.97
CA ILE A 52 5.07 -4.28 4.36
C ILE A 52 6.60 -4.30 4.48
N ILE A 53 7.26 -3.19 4.12
CA ILE A 53 8.72 -3.03 4.19
C ILE A 53 9.22 -3.18 5.62
N GLU A 54 8.43 -2.73 6.61
CA GLU A 54 8.79 -2.81 8.02
C GLU A 54 8.95 -4.23 8.54
N ARG A 55 8.24 -5.19 7.95
CA ARG A 55 8.30 -6.62 8.28
C ARG A 55 9.54 -7.33 7.72
N MET A 56 10.34 -6.66 6.89
CA MET A 56 11.55 -7.24 6.31
C MET A 56 12.70 -7.22 7.32
N GLU A 57 13.38 -8.35 7.48
CA GLU A 57 14.49 -8.52 8.45
C GLU A 57 15.83 -7.94 7.97
N LEU A 58 16.00 -7.78 6.65
CA LEU A 58 17.25 -7.34 6.03
C LEU A 58 17.34 -5.81 5.95
N ALA A 59 17.96 -5.19 6.96
CA ALA A 59 18.06 -3.73 7.09
C ALA A 59 18.61 -2.97 5.86
N PRO A 60 19.67 -3.43 5.16
CA PRO A 60 20.16 -2.73 3.96
C PRO A 60 19.16 -2.73 2.81
N ILE A 61 18.42 -3.83 2.66
CA ILE A 61 17.39 -3.99 1.61
C ILE A 61 16.16 -3.15 1.96
N LYS A 62 15.80 -3.11 3.25
CA LYS A 62 14.69 -2.30 3.76
C LYS A 62 14.85 -0.82 3.39
N ALA A 63 16.03 -0.25 3.61
CA ALA A 63 16.31 1.16 3.27
C ALA A 63 16.23 1.41 1.76
N PHE A 64 16.82 0.53 0.95
CA PHE A 64 16.77 0.64 -0.51
C PHE A 64 15.34 0.59 -1.07
N ILE A 65 14.53 -0.36 -0.58
CA ILE A 65 13.14 -0.51 -1.03
C ILE A 65 12.27 0.64 -0.53
N ALA A 66 12.48 1.14 0.70
CA ALA A 66 11.76 2.30 1.22
C ALA A 66 11.99 3.55 0.36
N ASP A 67 13.23 3.82 -0.02
CA ASP A 67 13.56 4.97 -0.87
C ASP A 67 13.00 4.81 -2.29
N THR A 68 13.13 3.61 -2.85
CA THR A 68 12.57 3.27 -4.18
C THR A 68 11.04 3.39 -4.19
N LEU A 69 10.37 2.95 -3.13
CA LEU A 69 8.92 3.09 -2.98
C LEU A 69 8.54 4.56 -3.03
N LEU A 70 9.22 5.42 -2.26
CA LEU A 70 8.93 6.84 -2.20
C LEU A 70 9.12 7.52 -3.57
N ASP A 71 10.17 7.18 -4.30
CA ASP A 71 10.43 7.71 -5.65
C ASP A 71 9.42 7.24 -6.70
N SER A 72 8.82 6.07 -6.51
CA SER A 72 7.80 5.54 -7.42
C SER A 72 6.42 6.20 -7.26
N LEU A 73 6.20 6.96 -6.17
CA LEU A 73 4.91 7.56 -5.88
C LEU A 73 4.71 8.91 -6.58
N PRO A 74 3.48 9.22 -7.03
CA PRO A 74 3.15 10.56 -7.47
C PRO A 74 3.27 11.53 -6.28
N HIS A 75 3.78 12.74 -6.52
CA HIS A 75 4.02 13.76 -5.49
C HIS A 75 5.10 13.39 -4.45
N ALA A 76 6.07 12.53 -4.83
CA ALA A 76 7.19 12.12 -3.97
C ALA A 76 7.92 13.31 -3.31
N ASN A 77 8.16 14.39 -4.04
CA ASN A 77 8.86 15.58 -3.51
C ASN A 77 8.10 16.25 -2.36
N GLU A 78 6.78 16.33 -2.48
CA GLU A 78 5.92 16.95 -1.48
C GLU A 78 5.74 16.04 -0.27
N LEU A 79 5.64 14.72 -0.49
CA LEU A 79 5.69 13.72 0.58
C LEU A 79 7.01 13.79 1.36
N ARG A 80 8.16 13.85 0.67
CA ARG A 80 9.49 14.00 1.28
C ARG A 80 9.57 15.25 2.18
N SER A 81 8.97 16.36 1.75
CA SER A 81 8.92 17.62 2.51
C SER A 81 8.10 17.50 3.81
N ILE A 82 7.04 16.70 3.82
CA ILE A 82 6.18 16.49 4.99
C ILE A 82 6.79 15.48 5.98
N MET A 83 7.62 14.57 5.47
CA MET A 83 8.18 13.44 6.23
C MET A 83 9.60 13.67 6.76
N SER A 84 10.24 14.80 6.43
CA SER A 84 11.53 15.22 7.01
C SER A 84 11.34 16.07 8.25
#